data_AF-A0A6N2WE04-F1
#
_entry.id   AF-A0A6N2WE04-F1
#
_cell.length_a   1.000
_cell.length_b   1.000
_cell.length_c   1.000
_cell.angle_alpha   90.00
_cell.angle_beta   90.00
_cell.angle_gamma   90.00
#
_symmetry.space_group_name_H-M   'P 1'
#
loop_
_entity.id
_entity.type
_entity.pdbx_description
1 polymer ?
#
loop_
_entity_poly.entity_id
_entity_poly.type
_entity_poly.pdbx_seq_one_letter_code
_entity_poly.pdbx_strand_id
1 'polypeptide(L)'
;MRKKYLLITCMLMIGAVGLMACGKKSPSSEVSTEATTAESEETTASEEVSTVATEETEATTEAGKTTTEATIADKKDEKKKPVSATGVYNGFGDSNSVEVKMSNGEYKTFIIEDEKVMDALNDMEPGTKISFTYGALEGQANMQILSVKKK
;
A
#
# COMPACT_ATOMS: atom_id res chain seq x y z
N MET A 1 -33.71 28.80 -15.76
CA MET A 1 -33.69 29.16 -17.20
C MET A 1 -33.08 27.99 -17.97
N ARG A 2 -33.86 27.33 -18.82
CA ARG A 2 -33.40 26.21 -19.66
C ARG A 2 -33.15 26.76 -21.06
N LYS A 3 -31.90 26.79 -21.51
CA LYS A 3 -31.56 26.96 -22.93
C LYS A 3 -30.61 25.84 -23.33
N LYS A 4 -31.15 24.97 -24.17
CA LYS A 4 -30.46 23.89 -24.87
C LYS A 4 -29.96 24.42 -26.21
N TYR A 5 -28.95 23.73 -26.73
CA TYR A 5 -28.47 23.67 -28.12
C TYR A 5 -27.48 24.75 -28.59
N LEU A 6 -26.25 24.32 -28.88
CA LEU A 6 -25.77 24.29 -30.26
C LEU A 6 -24.73 23.17 -30.44
N LEU A 7 -24.84 22.50 -31.57
CA LEU A 7 -24.21 21.25 -31.97
C LEU A 7 -22.92 21.48 -32.79
N ILE A 8 -22.00 20.51 -32.70
CA ILE A 8 -21.31 19.81 -33.80
C ILE A 8 -20.55 20.67 -34.84
N THR A 9 -19.22 20.53 -34.89
CA THR A 9 -18.41 20.07 -36.05
C THR A 9 -16.94 20.48 -35.93
N CYS A 10 -16.04 19.50 -35.88
CA CYS A 10 -14.82 19.51 -36.71
C CYS A 10 -14.18 18.12 -36.64
N MET A 11 -14.51 17.33 -37.66
CA MET A 11 -13.72 16.18 -38.06
C MET A 11 -12.29 16.60 -38.39
N LEU A 12 -11.31 15.94 -37.79
CA LEU A 12 -9.99 15.74 -38.41
C LEU A 12 -9.69 14.24 -38.36
N MET A 13 -10.17 13.56 -39.39
CA MET A 13 -9.66 12.26 -39.79
C MET A 13 -8.43 12.45 -40.69
N ILE A 14 -7.63 11.40 -40.74
CA ILE A 14 -6.65 10.99 -41.77
C ILE A 14 -5.17 11.15 -41.34
N GLY A 15 -4.63 10.00 -40.92
CA GLY A 15 -3.21 9.71 -40.85
C GLY A 15 -3.01 8.20 -40.85
N ALA A 16 -3.20 7.57 -42.01
CA ALA A 16 -2.92 6.16 -42.24
C ALA A 16 -1.42 5.92 -42.47
N VAL A 17 -1.06 4.63 -42.42
CA VAL A 17 0.13 3.94 -42.98
C VAL A 17 1.15 3.46 -41.95
N GLY A 18 1.20 2.13 -41.81
CA GLY A 18 2.25 1.40 -41.10
C GLY A 18 1.95 -0.09 -40.92
N LEU A 19 1.61 -0.83 -41.98
CA LEU A 19 1.67 -2.30 -42.01
C LEU A 19 3.03 -2.73 -42.60
N MET A 20 3.90 -3.31 -41.79
CA MET A 20 5.04 -4.19 -42.14
C MET A 20 5.41 -4.94 -40.84
N ALA A 21 5.75 -6.21 -40.78
CA ALA A 21 5.76 -7.33 -41.72
C ALA A 21 5.91 -8.61 -40.86
N CYS A 22 5.52 -9.76 -41.42
CA CYS A 22 5.65 -11.09 -40.84
C CYS A 22 7.07 -11.46 -40.38
N GLY A 23 7.17 -12.36 -39.40
CA GLY A 23 8.39 -13.14 -39.16
C GLY A 23 8.22 -14.24 -38.11
N LYS A 24 7.82 -15.44 -38.55
CA LYS A 24 7.79 -16.67 -37.75
C LYS A 24 9.18 -17.36 -37.78
N LYS A 25 9.56 -18.00 -36.66
CA LYS A 25 10.36 -19.26 -36.50
C LYS A 25 11.86 -19.33 -36.93
N SER A 26 12.73 -19.41 -35.90
CA SER A 26 13.83 -20.40 -35.60
C SER A 26 14.99 -20.63 -36.62
N PRO A 27 16.11 -21.36 -36.35
CA PRO A 27 16.76 -21.91 -35.12
C PRO A 27 18.32 -21.74 -35.04
N SER A 28 18.93 -22.28 -33.97
CA SER A 28 20.26 -22.96 -33.89
C SER A 28 21.59 -22.20 -33.86
N SER A 29 22.37 -22.48 -32.79
CA SER A 29 23.72 -23.11 -32.76
C SER A 29 24.47 -22.62 -31.51
N GLU A 30 24.55 -23.38 -30.41
CA GLU A 30 25.38 -24.56 -30.11
C GLU A 30 26.81 -24.24 -29.63
N VAL A 31 27.32 -25.14 -28.77
CA VAL A 31 28.70 -25.36 -28.27
C VAL A 31 28.97 -24.77 -26.88
N SER A 32 28.76 -25.56 -25.80
CA SER A 32 29.73 -26.45 -25.08
C SER A 32 30.71 -25.63 -24.20
N THR A 33 31.03 -25.98 -22.95
CA THR A 33 31.36 -27.29 -22.39
C THR A 33 31.34 -27.23 -20.85
N GLU A 34 30.96 -28.36 -20.23
CA GLU A 34 31.27 -29.01 -18.93
C GLU A 34 32.33 -28.32 -18.00
N ALA A 35 32.37 -28.47 -16.66
CA ALA A 35 31.98 -29.56 -15.77
C ALA A 35 31.96 -29.12 -14.27
N THR A 36 31.09 -29.77 -13.49
CA THR A 36 31.30 -30.41 -12.16
C THR A 36 32.36 -29.92 -11.16
N THR A 37 31.93 -29.75 -9.89
CA THR A 37 32.50 -30.23 -8.59
C THR A 37 31.72 -29.50 -7.47
N ALA A 38 30.85 -30.05 -6.61
CA ALA A 38 30.87 -31.18 -5.65
C ALA A 38 31.58 -30.89 -4.31
N GLU A 39 30.80 -30.61 -3.24
CA GLU A 39 31.00 -30.91 -1.78
C GLU A 39 29.70 -30.43 -1.05
N SER A 40 28.85 -31.21 -0.35
CA SER A 40 28.98 -31.96 0.94
C SER A 40 29.61 -31.12 2.07
N GLU A 41 29.20 -31.06 3.33
CA GLU A 41 28.23 -31.80 4.16
C GLU A 41 28.01 -31.03 5.50
N GLU A 42 26.85 -31.23 6.12
CA GLU A 42 26.48 -31.29 7.56
C GLU A 42 27.08 -30.45 8.73
N THR A 43 26.14 -30.11 9.66
CA THR A 43 26.22 -30.10 11.16
C THR A 43 27.00 -28.94 11.83
N THR A 44 26.69 -28.37 13.00
CA THR A 44 25.74 -28.61 14.12
C THR A 44 25.72 -27.38 15.06
N ALA A 45 24.53 -27.11 15.62
CA ALA A 45 24.17 -26.75 17.01
C ALA A 45 24.92 -25.75 17.93
N SER A 46 24.07 -24.99 18.65
CA SER A 46 24.18 -24.34 19.98
C SER A 46 25.09 -23.11 20.12
N GLU A 47 24.77 -22.09 20.92
CA GLU A 47 23.63 -21.66 21.74
C GLU A 47 24.15 -20.34 22.35
N GLU A 48 23.33 -19.30 22.49
CA GLU A 48 23.34 -18.44 23.69
C GLU A 48 22.07 -17.58 23.69
N VAL A 49 21.32 -17.84 24.74
CA VAL A 49 20.06 -17.26 25.15
C VAL A 49 20.27 -15.78 25.49
N SER A 50 19.43 -14.90 24.93
CA SER A 50 19.10 -13.65 25.63
C SER A 50 17.59 -13.44 25.59
N THR A 51 16.99 -13.87 26.69
CA THR A 51 15.64 -13.62 27.15
C THR A 51 15.36 -12.11 27.21
N VAL A 52 14.43 -11.63 26.38
CA VAL A 52 13.64 -10.45 26.70
C VAL A 52 12.18 -10.84 26.59
N ALA A 53 11.54 -10.86 27.76
CA ALA A 53 10.14 -11.16 27.95
C ALA A 53 9.29 -10.37 26.96
N THR A 54 8.69 -11.10 26.02
CA THR A 54 7.61 -10.57 25.19
C THR A 54 6.35 -10.90 25.96
N GLU A 55 5.75 -9.90 26.63
CA GLU A 55 4.37 -10.03 27.11
C GLU A 55 3.47 -10.22 25.87
N GLU A 56 3.16 -11.49 25.59
CA GLU A 56 1.99 -11.90 24.84
C GLU A 56 0.76 -11.33 25.55
N THR A 57 0.29 -10.17 25.11
CA THR A 57 -1.13 -9.88 25.19
C THR A 57 -1.79 -10.61 24.02
N GLU A 58 -2.28 -11.82 24.30
CA GLU A 58 -3.24 -12.53 23.45
C GLU A 58 -4.48 -11.64 23.27
N ALA A 59 -4.50 -10.86 22.19
CA ALA A 59 -5.71 -10.27 21.68
C ALA A 59 -6.36 -11.27 20.71
N THR A 60 -7.04 -12.27 21.29
CA THR A 60 -8.10 -13.00 20.60
C THR A 60 -9.10 -11.98 20.07
N THR A 61 -9.11 -11.75 18.76
CA THR A 61 -10.23 -11.10 18.09
C THR A 61 -10.57 -11.90 16.86
N GLU A 62 -11.81 -12.39 16.86
CA GLU A 62 -12.40 -13.23 15.83
C GLU A 62 -12.22 -12.61 14.44
N ALA A 63 -11.88 -13.48 13.50
CA ALA A 63 -12.01 -13.25 12.07
C ALA A 63 -13.50 -13.11 11.70
N GLY A 64 -14.08 -11.96 12.01
CA GLY A 64 -15.36 -11.52 11.47
C GLY A 64 -15.10 -10.71 10.21
N LYS A 65 -15.47 -11.26 9.05
CA LYS A 65 -15.66 -10.47 7.81
C LYS A 65 -16.83 -9.52 8.04
N THR A 66 -16.63 -8.43 8.77
CA THR A 66 -17.65 -7.43 9.04
C THR A 66 -17.55 -6.36 7.96
N THR A 67 -18.49 -6.39 7.02
CA THR A 67 -18.95 -5.14 6.40
C THR A 67 -19.57 -4.33 7.53
N THR A 68 -18.72 -3.63 8.28
CA THR A 68 -19.14 -2.75 9.36
C THR A 68 -19.69 -1.52 8.67
N GLU A 69 -20.99 -1.24 8.83
CA GLU A 69 -21.52 0.07 8.47
C GLU A 69 -20.61 1.11 9.13
N ALA A 70 -19.99 1.98 8.31
CA ALA A 70 -18.97 2.88 8.80
C ALA A 70 -19.64 3.93 9.71
N THR A 71 -19.53 3.73 11.02
CA THR A 71 -20.00 4.68 12.02
C THR A 71 -19.19 5.96 11.93
N ILE A 72 -19.86 7.11 11.78
CA ILE A 72 -19.22 8.42 11.78
C ILE A 72 -18.73 8.74 13.20
N ALA A 73 -17.47 9.17 13.32
CA ALA A 73 -16.86 9.51 14.61
C ALA A 73 -17.48 10.77 15.25
N ASP A 74 -17.65 10.74 16.58
CA ASP A 74 -18.10 11.89 17.37
C ASP A 74 -16.94 12.57 18.14
N LYS A 75 -17.22 13.73 18.75
CA LYS A 75 -16.23 14.51 19.56
C LYS A 75 -15.53 13.71 20.65
N LYS A 76 -16.18 12.68 21.19
CA LYS A 76 -15.63 11.79 22.21
C LYS A 76 -14.63 10.81 21.62
N ASP A 77 -14.84 10.37 20.38
CA ASP A 77 -13.93 9.47 19.68
C ASP A 77 -12.62 10.16 19.32
N GLU A 78 -12.69 11.40 18.83
CA GLU A 78 -11.50 12.19 18.48
C GLU A 78 -10.58 12.44 19.69
N LYS A 79 -11.15 12.53 20.89
CA LYS A 79 -10.40 12.70 22.15
C LYS A 79 -9.74 11.42 22.66
N LYS A 80 -10.00 10.26 22.05
CA LYS A 80 -9.34 9.01 22.45
C LYS A 80 -7.85 9.09 22.12
N LYS A 81 -7.05 8.32 22.87
CA LYS A 81 -5.61 8.25 22.63
C LYS A 81 -5.34 7.70 21.21
N PRO A 82 -4.43 8.31 20.43
CA PRO A 82 -4.02 7.77 19.15
C PRO A 82 -3.51 6.33 19.24
N VAL A 83 -3.78 5.55 18.21
CA VAL A 83 -3.30 4.18 18.05
C VAL A 83 -2.03 4.20 17.22
N SER A 84 -1.00 3.49 17.66
CA SER A 84 0.24 3.30 16.89
C SER A 84 0.13 2.04 16.03
N ALA A 85 0.56 2.12 14.78
CA ALA A 85 0.63 0.98 13.88
C ALA A 85 1.85 1.03 12.95
N THR A 86 2.07 -0.07 12.26
CA THR A 86 3.02 -0.19 11.16
C THR A 86 2.31 -0.73 9.93
N GLY A 87 2.75 -0.31 8.75
CA GLY A 87 2.19 -0.78 7.50
C GLY A 87 3.11 -0.47 6.32
N VAL A 88 2.62 -0.75 5.12
CA VAL A 88 3.26 -0.39 3.87
C VAL A 88 2.43 0.70 3.22
N TYR A 89 3.02 1.87 3.03
CA TYR A 89 2.39 2.99 2.32
C TYR A 89 2.10 2.58 0.88
N ASN A 90 0.85 2.74 0.42
CA ASN A 90 0.42 2.34 -0.93
C ASN A 90 0.14 3.54 -1.85
N GLY A 91 0.35 4.77 -1.39
CA GLY A 91 0.08 5.97 -2.16
C GLY A 91 -1.15 6.74 -1.68
N PHE A 92 -1.40 7.87 -2.33
CA PHE A 92 -2.61 8.68 -2.17
C PHE A 92 -3.77 8.08 -2.97
N GLY A 93 -4.92 7.92 -2.32
CA GLY A 93 -6.18 7.55 -2.97
C GLY A 93 -6.92 8.76 -3.55
N ASP A 94 -6.74 9.92 -2.92
CA ASP A 94 -7.20 11.23 -3.37
C ASP A 94 -6.28 12.34 -2.80
N SER A 95 -6.69 13.61 -2.88
CA SER A 95 -5.87 14.75 -2.43
C SER A 95 -5.53 14.76 -0.94
N ASN A 96 -6.32 14.12 -0.08
CA ASN A 96 -6.12 14.11 1.37
C ASN A 96 -6.36 12.74 2.00
N SER A 97 -6.34 11.67 1.22
CA SER A 97 -6.44 10.31 1.73
C SER A 97 -5.33 9.42 1.19
N VAL A 98 -4.82 8.56 2.07
CA VAL A 98 -3.79 7.58 1.74
C VAL A 98 -4.25 6.18 2.03
N GLU A 99 -3.78 5.25 1.23
CA GLU A 99 -3.98 3.84 1.49
C GLU A 99 -2.72 3.24 2.12
N VAL A 100 -2.92 2.46 3.19
CA VAL A 100 -1.85 1.73 3.88
C VAL A 100 -2.24 0.27 3.96
N LYS A 101 -1.35 -0.60 3.50
CA LYS A 101 -1.44 -2.03 3.79
C LYS A 101 -0.96 -2.27 5.22
N MET A 102 -1.90 -2.54 6.11
CA MET A 102 -1.66 -2.84 7.52
C MET A 102 -0.86 -4.13 7.68
N SER A 103 -0.26 -4.34 8.86
CA SER A 103 0.53 -5.54 9.17
C SER A 103 -0.25 -6.85 9.07
N ASN A 104 -1.58 -6.82 9.26
CA ASN A 104 -2.48 -7.96 9.08
C ASN A 104 -2.82 -8.23 7.59
N GLY A 105 -2.27 -7.46 6.66
CA GLY A 105 -2.50 -7.57 5.23
C GLY A 105 -3.72 -6.82 4.70
N GLU A 106 -4.54 -6.24 5.58
CA GLU A 106 -5.70 -5.43 5.22
C GLU A 106 -5.26 -4.07 4.66
N TYR A 107 -5.94 -3.59 3.62
CA TYR A 107 -5.77 -2.22 3.14
C TYR A 107 -6.76 -1.31 3.85
N LYS A 108 -6.27 -0.23 4.44
CA LYS A 108 -7.10 0.80 5.08
C LYS A 108 -6.79 2.16 4.48
N THR A 109 -7.83 2.95 4.26
CA THR A 109 -7.75 4.34 3.85
C THR A 109 -7.76 5.24 5.08
N PHE A 110 -6.85 6.21 5.14
CA PHE A 110 -6.77 7.20 6.19
C PHE A 110 -6.84 8.61 5.63
N ILE A 111 -7.44 9.52 6.38
CA ILE A 111 -7.48 10.95 6.09
C ILE A 111 -6.16 11.59 6.56
N ILE A 112 -5.69 12.59 5.82
CA ILE A 112 -4.54 13.42 6.15
C ILE A 112 -5.01 14.87 6.28
N GLU A 113 -5.01 15.39 7.52
CA GLU A 113 -5.31 16.80 7.79
C GLU A 113 -4.05 17.62 8.11
N ASP A 114 -3.02 16.97 8.66
CA ASP A 114 -1.76 17.65 9.02
C ASP A 114 -0.84 17.76 7.81
N GLU A 115 -0.48 18.99 7.41
CA GLU A 115 0.41 19.27 6.28
C GLU A 115 1.77 18.59 6.41
N LYS A 116 2.32 18.45 7.62
CA LYS A 116 3.62 17.77 7.80
C LYS A 116 3.52 16.28 7.56
N VAL A 117 2.37 15.69 7.85
CA VAL A 117 2.09 14.29 7.51
C VAL A 117 1.94 14.15 6.00
N MET A 118 1.24 15.08 5.35
CA MET A 118 1.10 15.14 3.89
C MET A 118 2.48 15.22 3.22
N ASP A 119 3.32 16.15 3.64
CA ASP A 119 4.67 16.36 3.11
C ASP A 119 5.54 15.11 3.31
N ALA A 120 5.53 14.54 4.53
CA ALA A 120 6.28 13.33 4.82
C ALA A 120 5.86 12.15 3.93
N LEU A 121 4.58 12.03 3.59
CA LEU A 121 4.08 10.98 2.70
C LEU A 121 4.39 11.27 1.23
N ASN A 122 4.35 12.52 0.80
CA ASN A 122 4.75 12.93 -0.55
C ASN A 122 6.23 12.64 -0.84
N ASP A 123 7.08 12.69 0.19
CA ASP A 123 8.51 12.36 0.10
C ASP A 123 8.77 10.84 0.09
N MET A 124 7.74 10.00 0.29
CA MET A 124 7.86 8.55 0.31
C MET A 124 7.35 7.92 -0.99
N GLU A 125 8.01 6.85 -1.43
CA GLU A 125 7.53 6.04 -2.55
C GLU A 125 6.50 5.00 -2.06
N PRO A 126 5.43 4.71 -2.82
CA PRO A 126 4.60 3.55 -2.58
C PRO A 126 5.43 2.27 -2.44
N GLY A 127 5.09 1.42 -1.47
CA GLY A 127 5.90 0.27 -1.05
C GLY A 127 6.80 0.56 0.16
N THR A 128 6.93 1.82 0.60
CA THR A 128 7.71 2.17 1.79
C THR A 128 7.06 1.63 3.05
N LYS A 129 7.84 0.94 3.90
CA LYS A 129 7.40 0.58 5.26
C LYS A 129 7.35 1.82 6.13
N ILE A 130 6.25 1.98 6.85
CA ILE A 130 6.02 3.13 7.72
C ILE A 130 5.63 2.69 9.13
N SER A 131 5.97 3.53 10.10
CA SER A 131 5.39 3.55 11.45
C SER A 131 4.59 4.83 11.59
N PHE A 132 3.36 4.74 12.10
CA PHE A 132 2.46 5.89 12.16
C PHE A 132 1.53 5.82 13.37
N THR A 133 0.94 6.96 13.73
CA THR A 133 -0.15 7.04 14.70
C THR A 133 -1.41 7.54 14.01
N TYR A 134 -2.56 6.98 14.36
CA TYR A 134 -3.84 7.37 13.77
C TYR A 134 -4.94 7.46 14.84
N GLY A 135 -5.96 8.27 14.56
CA GLY A 135 -7.06 8.55 15.47
C GLY A 135 -8.36 8.82 14.73
N ALA A 136 -9.47 8.89 15.45
CA ALA A 136 -10.72 9.35 14.87
C ALA A 136 -10.64 10.83 14.50
N LEU A 137 -11.49 11.27 13.57
CA LEU A 137 -11.68 12.68 13.19
C LEU A 137 -13.18 12.95 13.22
N GLU A 138 -13.64 13.93 14.01
CA GLU A 138 -15.06 14.23 14.15
C GLU A 138 -15.73 14.42 12.78
N GLY A 139 -16.86 13.75 12.59
CA GLY A 139 -17.64 13.86 11.35
C GLY A 139 -17.12 13.01 10.19
N GLN A 140 -16.06 12.22 10.40
CA GLN A 140 -15.50 11.32 9.40
C GLN A 140 -15.72 9.85 9.76
N ALA A 141 -15.90 9.03 8.72
CA ALA A 141 -15.92 7.57 8.84
C ALA A 141 -14.51 7.00 8.93
N ASN A 142 -13.59 7.53 8.11
CA ASN A 142 -12.20 7.11 8.07
C ASN A 142 -11.40 7.80 9.17
N MET A 143 -10.43 7.07 9.73
CA MET A 143 -9.50 7.61 10.73
C MET A 143 -8.46 8.50 10.05
N GLN A 144 -7.87 9.44 10.80
CA GLN A 144 -6.80 10.31 10.32
C GLN A 144 -5.42 9.82 10.78
N ILE A 145 -4.40 9.99 9.95
CA ILE A 145 -3.00 9.84 10.39
C ILE A 145 -2.55 11.14 11.06
N LEU A 146 -2.01 11.00 12.27
CA LEU A 146 -1.54 12.11 13.12
C LEU A 146 -0.01 12.26 13.12
N SER A 147 0.71 11.19 12.78
CA SER A 147 2.17 11.23 12.60
C SER A 147 2.62 10.03 11.78
N VAL A 148 3.70 10.17 11.01
CA VAL A 148 4.27 9.10 10.19
C VAL A 148 5.79 9.20 10.12
N LYS A 149 6.44 8.05 10.00
CA LYS A 149 7.89 7.91 9.89
C LYS A 149 8.21 6.73 8.96
N LYS A 150 9.24 6.87 8.14
CA LYS A 150 9.81 5.75 7.40
C LYS A 150 10.44 4.74 8.37
N LYS A 151 10.27 3.44 8.08
CA LYS A 151 10.89 2.33 8.80
C LYS A 151 12.01 1.68 7.98
#